data_AF-A0A0F7RWG7-F1
#
_entry.id   AF-A0A0F7RWG7-F1
#
_cell.length_a   1.000
_cell.length_b   1.000
_cell.length_c   1.000
_cell.angle_alpha   90.00
_cell.angle_beta   90.00
_cell.angle_gamma   90.00
#
_symmetry.space_group_name_H-M   'P 1'
#
loop_
_entity.id
_entity.type
_entity.pdbx_description
1 polymer ?
#
loop_
_entity_poly.entity_id
_entity_poly.type
_entity_poly.pdbx_seq_one_letter_code
_entity_poly.pdbx_strand_id
1 'polypeptide(L)'
;MPHHHRASSLRQSNKAFKSKHATKTTLREASKGRSASDVSNTSRLASHKASPLSASGNEVGSRQHRRNHAKQAQRSKRNALIQSNRVFSSSSSSSREGKDGLSKGFAGAGAGAPRICAVVDLAEDGDSWEAVRRIQEEGIDGGVQPVAGRSVEEALAQGLPYCELEATRFRQTIQFLPLPYGALYPILDACKCADFVLLVLSASTAIDSGSWGELCLRTLQAQGLPTVVVAVPTLHPDGATGVGGSKKAGAALKAANEVRKSLLSFAKYFSPDVEKVHALDDRAERGALLRILATATPKRVAWRDFRAWMVSESAEWEPTSDSNLESKGNGEANGLSGLNGQNAQRGTLKVQGWIRGAPMSADRLIHLPDFGDFEVDRITYAPPPNARTKRSKASATTATNDNQGDDAMVDADTADAAQDAPLTAGDVLQSRDEEFADDLVSENEPDDMANEQTWPTEEEMRVAERFAKQLPRCMDH
;
A
#
# COMPACT_ATOMS: atom_id res chain seq x y z
N MET A 1 61.72 19.22 -16.04
CA MET A 1 61.03 18.93 -17.32
C MET A 1 60.85 17.43 -17.45
N PRO A 2 59.80 16.83 -16.84
CA PRO A 2 59.53 15.41 -16.94
C PRO A 2 58.59 15.15 -18.12
N HIS A 3 59.08 14.41 -19.12
CA HIS A 3 58.31 14.00 -20.28
C HIS A 3 57.30 12.90 -19.90
N HIS A 4 56.03 13.18 -20.18
CA HIS A 4 54.92 12.25 -20.06
C HIS A 4 55.05 11.09 -21.07
N HIS A 5 55.02 9.85 -20.58
CA HIS A 5 54.68 8.70 -21.40
C HIS A 5 53.34 8.12 -20.94
N ARG A 6 52.29 8.50 -21.68
CA ARG A 6 50.92 8.00 -21.55
C ARG A 6 50.90 6.55 -22.06
N ALA A 7 50.63 5.58 -21.19
CA ALA A 7 50.45 4.19 -21.60
C ALA A 7 49.13 4.05 -22.40
N SER A 8 49.28 3.74 -23.69
CA SER A 8 48.21 3.47 -24.65
C SER A 8 47.43 2.21 -24.27
N SER A 9 46.10 2.30 -24.31
CA SER A 9 45.15 1.19 -24.16
C SER A 9 45.40 0.12 -25.24
N LEU A 10 45.86 -1.05 -24.80
CA LEU A 10 46.11 -2.22 -25.64
C LEU A 10 44.77 -2.78 -26.16
N ARG A 11 44.34 -2.35 -27.35
CA ARG A 11 43.20 -2.94 -28.08
C ARG A 11 43.62 -4.28 -28.69
N GLN A 12 43.55 -5.35 -27.90
CA GLN A 12 43.77 -6.70 -28.38
C GLN A 12 42.50 -7.23 -29.07
N SER A 13 42.41 -7.11 -30.40
CA SER A 13 41.40 -7.80 -31.18
C SER A 13 41.87 -9.22 -31.45
N ASN A 14 41.20 -10.23 -30.88
CA ASN A 14 41.51 -11.63 -31.16
C ASN A 14 41.35 -11.93 -32.66
N LYS A 15 42.34 -12.63 -33.24
CA LYS A 15 42.31 -13.08 -34.64
C LYS A 15 41.13 -14.02 -34.87
N ALA A 16 40.30 -13.74 -35.88
CA ALA A 16 39.24 -14.65 -36.29
C ALA A 16 39.85 -15.96 -36.83
N PHE A 17 39.34 -17.11 -36.40
CA PHE A 17 39.76 -18.42 -36.89
C PHE A 17 39.50 -18.54 -38.39
N LYS A 18 40.47 -19.05 -39.15
CA LYS A 18 40.30 -19.41 -40.56
C LYS A 18 39.34 -20.59 -40.68
N SER A 19 38.06 -20.35 -40.96
CA SER A 19 37.10 -21.41 -41.27
C SER A 19 37.34 -21.94 -42.68
N LYS A 20 38.12 -23.02 -42.83
CA LYS A 20 38.38 -23.67 -44.12
C LYS A 20 37.21 -24.53 -44.66
N HIS A 21 36.03 -24.51 -44.02
CA HIS A 21 34.87 -25.26 -44.49
C HIS A 21 33.59 -24.41 -44.46
N ALA A 22 32.91 -24.34 -45.61
CA ALA A 22 31.59 -23.73 -45.74
C ALA A 22 30.56 -24.53 -44.92
N THR A 23 29.83 -23.83 -44.06
CA THR A 23 28.75 -24.43 -43.25
C THR A 23 27.64 -25.02 -44.13
N LYS A 24 26.92 -26.05 -43.63
CA LYS A 24 25.82 -26.71 -44.35
C LYS A 24 24.73 -25.75 -44.85
N THR A 25 24.56 -24.62 -44.16
CA THR A 25 23.67 -23.50 -44.54
C THR A 25 24.18 -22.74 -45.76
N THR A 26 25.47 -22.42 -45.82
CA THR A 26 26.07 -21.75 -46.99
C THR A 26 26.02 -22.59 -48.26
N LEU A 27 26.18 -23.91 -48.16
CA LEU A 27 26.02 -24.82 -49.30
C LEU A 27 24.56 -24.91 -49.78
N ARG A 28 23.59 -24.85 -48.84
CA ARG A 28 22.16 -24.82 -49.16
C ARG A 28 21.70 -23.52 -49.81
N GLU A 29 22.32 -22.39 -49.47
CA GLU A 29 22.03 -21.10 -50.10
C GLU A 29 22.63 -21.02 -51.50
N ALA A 30 23.86 -21.53 -51.68
CA ALA A 30 24.48 -21.66 -52.99
C ALA A 30 23.70 -22.63 -53.91
N SER A 31 23.21 -23.76 -53.39
CA SER A 31 22.39 -24.72 -54.17
C SER A 31 21.02 -24.16 -54.56
N LYS A 32 20.55 -23.10 -53.90
CA LYS A 32 19.32 -22.37 -54.25
C LYS A 32 19.57 -21.25 -55.27
N GLY A 33 20.76 -21.19 -55.85
CA GLY A 33 21.10 -20.23 -56.91
C GLY A 33 21.36 -18.80 -56.43
N ARG A 34 21.48 -18.56 -55.12
CA ARG A 34 21.85 -17.23 -54.59
C ARG A 34 23.37 -17.12 -54.50
N SER A 35 23.98 -16.51 -55.51
CA SER A 35 25.40 -16.16 -55.46
C SER A 35 25.62 -14.91 -54.61
N ALA A 36 26.83 -14.79 -54.03
CA ALA A 36 27.22 -13.63 -53.21
C ALA A 36 27.23 -12.30 -53.98
N SER A 37 27.14 -12.32 -55.31
CA SER A 37 27.05 -11.13 -56.16
C SER A 37 25.72 -10.38 -56.01
N ASP A 38 24.63 -11.06 -55.63
CA ASP A 38 23.29 -10.45 -55.46
C ASP A 38 23.13 -9.65 -54.17
N VAL A 39 24.08 -9.75 -53.24
CA VAL A 39 24.02 -9.06 -51.93
C VAL A 39 24.64 -7.65 -51.99
N SER A 40 25.42 -7.35 -53.03
CA SER A 40 26.16 -6.08 -53.10
C SER A 40 25.40 -4.90 -53.71
N ASN A 41 24.25 -5.13 -54.36
CA ASN A 41 23.47 -4.07 -55.05
C ASN A 41 22.04 -3.87 -54.55
N THR A 42 21.66 -4.42 -53.39
CA THR A 42 20.27 -4.32 -52.88
C THR A 42 20.11 -3.39 -51.66
N SER A 43 21.12 -2.57 -51.34
CA SER A 43 21.04 -1.64 -50.19
C SER A 43 20.28 -0.34 -50.45
N ARG A 44 19.64 -0.13 -51.61
CA ARG A 44 18.94 1.14 -51.93
C ARG A 44 17.59 1.05 -52.65
N LEU A 45 16.90 -0.09 -52.67
CA LEU A 45 15.49 -0.14 -53.07
C LEU A 45 14.73 -1.21 -52.25
N ALA A 46 14.41 -0.85 -51.01
CA ALA A 46 13.38 -1.55 -50.23
C ALA A 46 12.45 -0.54 -49.52
N SER A 47 12.19 0.59 -50.18
CA SER A 47 10.96 1.37 -49.98
C SER A 47 10.06 1.10 -51.18
N HIS A 48 8.76 0.89 -50.95
CA HIS A 48 7.70 0.77 -51.96
C HIS A 48 7.43 -0.60 -52.63
N LYS A 49 7.47 -1.70 -51.87
CA LYS A 49 6.59 -2.86 -52.13
C LYS A 49 5.92 -3.36 -50.85
N ALA A 50 5.14 -2.49 -50.23
CA ALA A 50 4.03 -2.91 -49.38
C ALA A 50 2.75 -2.58 -50.16
N SER A 51 2.00 -3.62 -50.52
CA SER A 51 0.66 -3.46 -51.10
C SER A 51 -0.25 -2.86 -50.02
N PRO A 52 -1.03 -1.79 -50.28
CA PRO A 52 -1.96 -1.23 -49.30
C PRO A 52 -3.10 -2.21 -48.94
N LEU A 53 -3.23 -3.32 -49.66
CA LEU A 53 -4.22 -4.37 -49.42
C LEU A 53 -3.68 -5.56 -48.61
N SER A 54 -2.39 -5.57 -48.22
CA SER A 54 -1.85 -6.61 -47.31
C SER A 54 -1.74 -6.15 -45.85
N ALA A 55 -2.24 -4.95 -45.53
CA ALA A 55 -2.20 -4.37 -44.18
C ALA A 55 -3.29 -4.92 -43.24
N SER A 56 -4.22 -5.75 -43.72
CA SER A 56 -5.31 -6.33 -42.91
C SER A 56 -5.08 -7.79 -42.52
N GLY A 57 -3.88 -8.34 -42.72
CA GLY A 57 -3.57 -9.74 -42.41
C GLY A 57 -2.31 -9.90 -41.58
N ASN A 58 -2.47 -10.18 -40.28
CA ASN A 58 -1.42 -10.62 -39.34
C ASN A 58 -0.41 -9.59 -38.79
N GLU A 59 -0.79 -8.33 -38.58
CA GLU A 59 0.03 -7.40 -37.78
C GLU A 59 0.18 -7.85 -36.32
N VAL A 60 -0.82 -8.53 -35.77
CA VAL A 60 -0.83 -9.16 -34.43
C VAL A 60 0.25 -10.24 -34.27
N GLY A 61 0.74 -10.80 -35.39
CA GLY A 61 1.73 -11.89 -35.40
C GLY A 61 3.17 -11.47 -35.65
N SER A 62 3.43 -10.20 -36.02
CA SER A 62 4.80 -9.74 -36.30
C SER A 62 5.70 -9.87 -35.07
N ARG A 63 6.96 -10.30 -35.25
CA ARG A 63 7.94 -10.43 -34.16
C ARG A 63 8.12 -9.10 -33.41
N GLN A 64 8.02 -7.98 -34.12
CA GLN A 64 8.11 -6.66 -33.52
C GLN A 64 6.86 -6.31 -32.69
N HIS A 65 5.66 -6.63 -33.17
CA HIS A 65 4.42 -6.45 -32.40
C HIS A 65 4.39 -7.33 -31.15
N ARG A 66 4.82 -8.59 -31.25
CA ARG A 66 4.98 -9.48 -30.08
C ARG A 66 5.93 -8.91 -29.03
N ARG A 67 7.07 -8.35 -29.46
CA ARG A 67 8.04 -7.70 -28.56
C ARG A 67 7.47 -6.42 -27.94
N ASN A 68 6.76 -5.61 -28.71
CA ASN A 68 6.16 -4.37 -28.24
C ASN A 68 5.02 -4.64 -27.24
N HIS A 69 4.13 -5.59 -27.53
CA HIS A 69 3.07 -6.01 -26.63
C HIS A 69 3.63 -6.56 -25.32
N ALA A 70 4.66 -7.42 -25.38
CA ALA A 70 5.35 -7.89 -24.18
C ALA A 70 5.94 -6.74 -23.34
N LYS A 71 6.52 -5.73 -23.99
CA LYS A 71 7.08 -4.54 -23.32
C LYS A 71 5.98 -3.65 -22.70
N GLN A 72 4.85 -3.49 -23.37
CA GLN A 72 3.69 -2.77 -22.84
C GLN A 72 3.10 -3.50 -21.63
N ALA A 73 2.90 -4.81 -21.71
CA ALA A 73 2.44 -5.64 -20.60
C ALA A 73 3.42 -5.60 -19.41
N GLN A 74 4.72 -5.67 -19.66
CA GLN A 74 5.75 -5.53 -18.62
C GLN A 74 5.69 -4.15 -17.93
N ARG A 75 5.56 -3.07 -18.70
CA ARG A 75 5.44 -1.71 -18.17
C ARG A 75 4.17 -1.54 -17.34
N SER A 76 3.03 -2.06 -17.83
CA SER A 76 1.76 -2.03 -17.11
C SER A 76 1.88 -2.74 -15.74
N LYS A 77 2.41 -3.97 -15.72
CA LYS A 77 2.65 -4.73 -14.48
C LYS A 77 3.59 -3.99 -13.51
N ARG A 78 4.68 -3.41 -14.03
CA ARG A 78 5.62 -2.62 -13.22
C ARG A 78 4.95 -1.38 -12.63
N ASN A 79 4.16 -0.66 -13.42
CA ASN A 79 3.45 0.54 -12.97
C ASN A 79 2.43 0.21 -11.88
N ALA A 80 1.68 -0.88 -12.02
CA ALA A 80 0.75 -1.35 -11.00
C ALA A 80 1.46 -1.65 -9.66
N LEU A 81 2.64 -2.28 -9.70
CA LEU A 81 3.44 -2.58 -8.50
C LEU A 81 4.05 -1.32 -7.86
N ILE A 82 4.41 -0.31 -8.67
CA ILE A 82 4.86 0.99 -8.14
C ILE A 82 3.69 1.74 -7.49
N GLN A 83 2.51 1.73 -8.13
CA GLN A 83 1.31 2.34 -7.58
C GLN A 83 0.89 1.71 -6.25
N SER A 84 0.96 0.37 -6.13
CA SER A 84 0.63 -0.33 -4.88
C SER A 84 1.57 0.02 -3.73
N ASN A 85 2.85 0.28 -4.01
CA ASN A 85 3.83 0.64 -2.99
C ASN A 85 3.89 2.14 -2.70
N ARG A 86 3.22 2.97 -3.51
CA ARG A 86 3.32 4.43 -3.40
C ARG A 86 2.88 4.92 -2.02
N VAL A 87 1.84 4.32 -1.44
CA VAL A 87 1.29 4.66 -0.10
C VAL A 87 2.36 4.62 0.99
N PHE A 88 3.32 3.69 0.91
CA PHE A 88 4.38 3.51 1.91
C PHE A 88 5.62 4.38 1.63
N SER A 89 5.68 5.03 0.48
CA SER A 89 6.84 5.84 0.08
C SER A 89 6.44 7.30 0.01
N SER A 90 7.29 8.17 0.53
CA SER A 90 7.14 9.62 0.33
C SER A 90 7.29 9.95 -1.16
N SER A 91 6.19 9.95 -1.92
CA SER A 91 6.19 10.59 -3.23
C SER A 91 6.18 12.10 -3.01
N SER A 92 7.23 12.78 -3.47
CA SER A 92 7.16 14.21 -3.77
C SER A 92 5.94 14.44 -4.67
N SER A 93 4.86 14.95 -4.10
CA SER A 93 3.63 15.31 -4.82
C SER A 93 3.81 16.49 -5.79
N SER A 94 5.05 16.88 -6.11
CA SER A 94 5.37 18.00 -7.01
C SER A 94 6.33 17.64 -8.14
N SER A 95 6.28 16.44 -8.74
CA SER A 95 6.99 16.20 -10.00
C SER A 95 6.11 15.48 -11.03
N ARG A 96 5.18 16.24 -11.61
CA ARG A 96 4.62 15.95 -12.93
C ARG A 96 5.50 16.50 -14.06
N GLU A 97 6.73 16.89 -13.79
CA GLU A 97 7.75 17.22 -14.79
C GLU A 97 9.12 16.73 -14.34
N GLY A 98 9.90 16.19 -15.29
CA GLY A 98 11.24 15.65 -15.03
C GLY A 98 11.56 14.42 -15.85
N LYS A 99 11.38 14.52 -17.17
CA LYS A 99 12.03 13.65 -18.14
C LYS A 99 13.49 14.10 -18.17
N ASP A 100 14.28 13.62 -17.21
CA ASP A 100 15.74 13.46 -17.24
C ASP A 100 16.23 13.14 -15.82
N GLY A 101 16.94 12.02 -15.70
CA GLY A 101 17.34 11.48 -14.41
C GLY A 101 18.37 12.37 -13.73
N LEU A 102 17.98 13.02 -12.63
CA LEU A 102 18.82 13.30 -11.46
C LEU A 102 18.01 13.95 -10.32
N SER A 103 16.92 13.33 -9.84
CA SER A 103 16.23 13.81 -8.62
C SER A 103 16.98 13.38 -7.34
N LYS A 104 18.20 13.92 -7.14
CA LYS A 104 18.82 14.04 -5.82
C LYS A 104 18.21 15.27 -5.13
N GLY A 105 17.01 15.12 -4.62
CA GLY A 105 16.38 16.08 -3.70
C GLY A 105 15.94 15.32 -2.46
N PHE A 106 16.43 15.73 -1.29
CA PHE A 106 16.33 15.02 -0.01
C PHE A 106 14.87 14.83 0.44
N ALA A 107 14.23 13.74 0.00
CA ALA A 107 13.09 13.17 0.71
C ALA A 107 13.63 12.63 2.04
N GLY A 108 13.28 13.29 3.14
CA GLY A 108 13.47 12.70 4.46
C GLY A 108 12.79 11.33 4.50
N ALA A 109 13.42 10.37 5.15
CA ALA A 109 12.77 9.12 5.48
C ALA A 109 11.55 9.39 6.39
N GLY A 110 10.49 8.58 6.29
CA GLY A 110 9.31 8.70 7.15
C GLY A 110 8.11 9.55 6.66
N ALA A 111 8.06 9.96 5.39
CA ALA A 111 6.94 10.75 4.85
C ALA A 111 5.89 9.94 4.03
N GLY A 112 5.85 8.62 4.22
CA GLY A 112 4.77 7.75 3.70
C GLY A 112 4.06 7.03 4.85
N ALA A 113 2.90 6.43 4.60
CA ALA A 113 2.14 5.75 5.63
C ALA A 113 2.94 4.58 6.23
N PRO A 114 2.90 4.36 7.56
CA PRO A 114 3.71 3.35 8.22
C PRO A 114 3.19 1.94 7.92
N ARG A 115 4.05 0.98 7.59
CA ARG A 115 3.63 -0.40 7.31
C ARG A 115 3.12 -1.07 8.58
N ILE A 116 1.88 -1.53 8.59
CA ILE A 116 1.24 -2.03 9.82
C ILE A 116 1.54 -3.53 9.97
N CYS A 117 2.14 -3.91 11.09
CA CYS A 117 2.47 -5.28 11.43
C CYS A 117 1.79 -5.68 12.75
N ALA A 118 0.76 -6.52 12.67
CA ALA A 118 0.16 -7.12 13.87
C ALA A 118 1.05 -8.26 14.37
N VAL A 119 1.44 -8.21 15.64
CA VAL A 119 2.28 -9.22 16.29
C VAL A 119 1.39 -10.06 17.18
N VAL A 120 1.22 -11.32 16.80
CA VAL A 120 0.32 -12.26 17.47
C VAL A 120 1.16 -13.38 18.05
N ASP A 121 1.13 -13.48 19.37
CA ASP A 121 1.65 -14.66 20.04
C ASP A 121 0.64 -15.80 20.00
N LEU A 122 1.12 -17.03 19.83
CA LEU A 122 0.30 -18.22 19.71
C LEU A 122 0.51 -19.20 20.86
N ALA A 123 1.52 -18.96 21.70
CA ALA A 123 1.85 -19.80 22.84
C ALA A 123 1.72 -19.02 24.16
N GLU A 124 1.40 -19.73 25.24
CA GLU A 124 1.18 -19.12 26.57
C GLU A 124 2.45 -18.51 27.17
N ASP A 125 3.61 -19.02 26.78
CA ASP A 125 4.93 -18.56 27.23
C ASP A 125 5.46 -17.34 26.46
N GLY A 126 4.73 -16.92 25.43
CA GLY A 126 5.16 -15.88 24.53
C GLY A 126 4.71 -14.49 24.94
N ASP A 127 5.56 -13.50 24.62
CA ASP A 127 5.26 -12.08 24.77
C ASP A 127 5.50 -11.37 23.43
N SER A 128 4.42 -10.79 22.89
CA SER A 128 4.45 -10.03 21.64
C SER A 128 5.31 -8.77 21.74
N TRP A 129 5.38 -8.14 22.92
CA TRP A 129 6.23 -6.97 23.15
C TRP A 129 7.71 -7.34 23.16
N GLU A 130 8.07 -8.44 23.81
CA GLU A 130 9.43 -8.98 23.80
C GLU A 130 9.91 -9.30 22.36
N ALA A 131 9.04 -9.84 21.51
CA ALA A 131 9.36 -10.08 20.10
C ALA A 131 9.74 -8.78 19.37
N VAL A 132 9.00 -7.68 19.59
CA VAL A 132 9.31 -6.37 19.00
C VAL A 132 10.54 -5.74 19.65
N ARG A 133 10.75 -5.92 20.95
CA ARG A 133 11.96 -5.48 21.66
C ARG A 133 13.21 -6.08 21.03
N ARG A 134 13.22 -7.38 20.73
CA ARG A 134 14.34 -8.04 20.02
C ARG A 134 14.60 -7.47 18.63
N ILE A 135 13.54 -7.05 17.92
CA ILE A 135 13.68 -6.36 16.63
C ILE A 135 14.31 -4.96 16.84
N GLN A 136 13.90 -4.23 17.87
CA GLN A 136 14.44 -2.92 18.22
C GLN A 136 15.94 -3.00 18.62
N GLU A 137 16.37 -4.08 19.29
CA GLU A 137 17.78 -4.33 19.67
C GLU A 137 18.75 -4.37 18.48
N GLU A 138 18.26 -4.56 17.25
CA GLU A 138 19.11 -4.47 16.06
C GLU A 138 19.77 -3.08 15.91
N GLY A 139 19.10 -2.05 16.45
CA GLY A 139 19.62 -0.71 16.65
C GLY A 139 20.04 0.02 15.37
N ILE A 140 20.70 1.16 15.54
CA ILE A 140 21.13 2.03 14.44
C ILE A 140 22.10 1.29 13.50
N ASP A 141 22.98 0.46 14.07
CA ASP A 141 23.95 -0.33 13.31
C ASP A 141 23.27 -1.30 12.34
N GLY A 142 22.16 -1.90 12.74
CA GLY A 142 21.35 -2.75 11.87
C GLY A 142 20.32 -1.99 11.02
N GLY A 143 20.22 -0.67 11.20
CA GLY A 143 19.35 0.20 10.42
C GLY A 143 17.93 0.31 10.96
N VAL A 144 17.75 0.10 12.27
CA VAL A 144 16.50 0.33 13.00
C VAL A 144 16.68 1.54 13.90
N GLN A 145 15.76 2.49 13.79
CA GLN A 145 15.71 3.65 14.66
C GLN A 145 14.31 3.73 15.27
N PRO A 146 14.17 3.69 16.60
CA PRO A 146 12.86 3.91 17.22
C PRO A 146 12.38 5.34 16.96
N VAL A 147 11.09 5.50 16.68
CA VAL A 147 10.47 6.81 16.51
C VAL A 147 10.29 7.44 17.89
N ALA A 148 10.67 8.72 18.03
CA ALA A 148 10.63 9.42 19.31
C ALA A 148 9.18 9.48 19.86
N GLY A 149 8.99 9.12 21.13
CA GLY A 149 7.68 9.05 21.77
C GLY A 149 6.86 7.80 21.41
N ARG A 150 7.34 6.97 20.47
CA ARG A 150 6.66 5.75 19.98
C ARG A 150 7.59 4.53 20.00
N SER A 151 8.70 4.58 20.74
CA SER A 151 9.56 3.41 20.96
C SER A 151 8.84 2.33 21.78
N VAL A 152 9.38 1.11 21.84
CA VAL A 152 8.77 0.02 22.64
C VAL A 152 8.66 0.42 24.12
N GLU A 153 9.71 1.00 24.70
CA GLU A 153 9.73 1.37 26.12
C GLU A 153 8.80 2.54 26.42
N GLU A 154 8.77 3.55 25.55
CA GLU A 154 7.88 4.71 25.71
C GLU A 154 6.41 4.35 25.51
N ALA A 155 6.11 3.50 24.53
CA ALA A 155 4.77 3.00 24.28
C ALA A 155 4.24 2.23 25.49
N LEU A 156 5.05 1.33 26.06
CA LEU A 156 4.70 0.61 27.29
C LEU A 156 4.51 1.56 28.49
N ALA A 157 5.35 2.58 28.63
CA ALA A 157 5.25 3.55 29.72
C ALA A 157 4.00 4.45 29.61
N GLN A 158 3.57 4.78 28.39
CA GLN A 158 2.38 5.60 28.12
C GLN A 158 1.10 4.77 27.99
N GLY A 159 1.21 3.43 27.96
CA GLY A 159 0.07 2.54 27.72
C GLY A 159 -0.47 2.61 26.28
N LEU A 160 0.38 2.94 25.31
CA LEU A 160 -0.01 2.96 23.89
C LEU A 160 -0.15 1.54 23.34
N PRO A 161 -1.17 1.25 22.52
CA PRO A 161 -1.41 -0.08 21.97
C PRO A 161 -0.49 -0.43 20.78
N TYR A 162 0.44 0.46 20.43
CA TYR A 162 1.32 0.29 19.28
C TYR A 162 2.68 0.97 19.51
N CYS A 163 3.67 0.55 18.72
CA CYS A 163 4.99 1.19 18.66
C CYS A 163 5.47 1.34 17.22
N GLU A 164 6.36 2.29 16.96
CA GLU A 164 6.86 2.59 15.62
C GLU A 164 8.38 2.52 15.55
N LEU A 165 8.86 1.74 14.57
CA LEU A 165 10.27 1.60 14.26
C LEU A 165 10.52 2.04 12.82
N GLU A 166 11.50 2.92 12.65
CA GLU A 166 11.97 3.34 11.33
C GLU A 166 13.09 2.44 10.85
N ALA A 167 12.87 1.76 9.73
CA ALA A 167 13.90 1.01 9.03
C ALA A 167 14.71 1.95 8.14
N THR A 168 15.71 2.63 8.71
CA THR A 168 16.48 3.73 8.10
C THR A 168 17.15 3.32 6.78
N ARG A 169 17.63 2.07 6.67
CA ARG A 169 18.22 1.52 5.44
C ARG A 169 17.23 1.46 4.28
N PHE A 170 15.96 1.18 4.59
CA PHE A 170 14.88 1.06 3.60
C PHE A 170 14.05 2.33 3.47
N ARG A 171 14.22 3.30 4.39
CA ARG A 171 13.45 4.55 4.47
C ARG A 171 11.95 4.29 4.57
N GLN A 172 11.58 3.34 5.42
CA GLN A 172 10.21 2.91 5.66
C GLN A 172 9.96 2.90 7.17
N THR A 173 8.82 3.42 7.59
CA THR A 173 8.35 3.29 8.97
C THR A 173 7.49 2.04 9.07
N ILE A 174 7.67 1.27 10.14
CA ILE A 174 6.88 0.08 10.45
C ILE A 174 6.18 0.35 11.78
N GLN A 175 4.85 0.26 11.79
CA GLN A 175 4.03 0.33 12.99
C GLN A 175 3.73 -1.09 13.43
N PHE A 176 4.23 -1.47 14.60
CA PHE A 176 3.94 -2.76 15.22
C PHE A 176 2.73 -2.61 16.15
N LEU A 177 1.81 -3.57 16.08
CA LEU A 177 0.67 -3.73 16.99
C LEU A 177 0.88 -5.01 17.80
N PRO A 178 1.57 -4.95 18.96
CA PRO A 178 1.76 -6.11 19.83
C PRO A 178 0.47 -6.41 20.58
N LEU A 179 -0.06 -7.62 20.41
CA LEU A 179 -1.35 -8.00 20.96
C LEU A 179 -1.16 -8.95 22.13
N PRO A 180 -1.95 -8.80 23.21
CA PRO A 180 -1.85 -9.69 24.37
C PRO A 180 -2.35 -11.09 24.03
N TYR A 181 -1.70 -12.10 24.59
CA TYR A 181 -2.12 -13.49 24.50
C TYR A 181 -3.56 -13.66 25.06
N GLY A 182 -4.36 -14.52 24.44
CA GLY A 182 -5.73 -14.79 24.87
C GLY A 182 -6.80 -13.84 24.29
N ALA A 183 -6.41 -12.63 23.84
CA ALA A 183 -7.35 -11.60 23.41
C ALA A 183 -7.80 -11.77 21.95
N LEU A 184 -8.72 -12.70 21.69
CA LEU A 184 -9.15 -13.05 20.34
C LEU A 184 -9.71 -11.87 19.54
N TYR A 185 -10.66 -11.09 20.08
CA TYR A 185 -11.29 -9.99 19.32
C TYR A 185 -10.30 -8.87 18.94
N PRO A 186 -9.47 -8.34 19.85
CA PRO A 186 -8.40 -7.41 19.47
C PRO A 186 -7.44 -7.96 18.41
N ILE A 187 -7.13 -9.27 18.48
CA ILE A 187 -6.32 -9.94 17.46
C ILE A 187 -6.98 -9.92 16.09
N LEU A 188 -8.28 -10.26 16.04
CA LEU A 188 -9.04 -10.21 14.80
C LEU A 188 -9.05 -8.80 14.22
N ASP A 189 -9.35 -7.79 15.02
CA ASP A 189 -9.43 -6.39 14.59
C ASP A 189 -8.09 -5.82 14.12
N ALA A 190 -7.01 -6.06 14.85
CA ALA A 190 -5.68 -5.65 14.39
C ALA A 190 -5.29 -6.35 13.08
N CYS A 191 -5.62 -7.65 12.92
CA CYS A 191 -5.32 -8.38 11.70
C CYS A 191 -6.15 -7.91 10.49
N LYS A 192 -7.37 -7.39 10.70
CA LYS A 192 -8.17 -6.71 9.66
C LYS A 192 -7.41 -5.50 9.11
N CYS A 193 -6.79 -4.73 10.00
CA CYS A 193 -6.08 -3.49 9.65
C CYS A 193 -4.59 -3.69 9.30
N ALA A 194 -4.01 -4.88 9.51
CA ALA A 194 -2.58 -5.09 9.31
C ALA A 194 -2.19 -5.35 7.84
N ASP A 195 -1.04 -4.86 7.40
CA ASP A 195 -0.43 -5.23 6.12
C ASP A 195 0.31 -6.57 6.23
N PHE A 196 0.92 -6.79 7.40
CA PHE A 196 1.65 -8.00 7.76
C PHE A 196 1.14 -8.55 9.08
N VAL A 197 1.04 -9.87 9.19
CA VAL A 197 0.80 -10.56 10.47
C VAL A 197 2.06 -11.33 10.82
N LEU A 198 2.70 -10.95 11.92
CA LEU A 198 3.85 -11.63 12.49
C LEU A 198 3.35 -12.65 13.53
N LEU A 199 3.33 -13.92 13.14
CA LEU A 199 3.01 -15.02 14.04
C LEU A 199 4.26 -15.38 14.83
N VAL A 200 4.19 -15.21 16.15
CA VAL A 200 5.24 -15.60 17.08
C VAL A 200 4.94 -17.03 17.55
N LEU A 201 5.88 -17.94 17.31
CA LEU A 201 5.81 -19.33 17.73
C LEU A 201 6.85 -19.61 18.81
N SER A 202 6.48 -20.44 19.79
CA SER A 202 7.42 -20.94 20.79
C SER A 202 8.18 -22.16 20.27
N ALA A 203 9.45 -22.28 20.67
CA ALA A 203 10.26 -23.48 20.44
C ALA A 203 10.11 -24.51 21.58
N SER A 204 9.66 -24.07 22.75
CA SER A 204 9.44 -24.90 23.95
C SER A 204 8.02 -25.44 24.03
N THR A 205 7.05 -24.60 23.68
CA THR A 205 5.62 -24.90 23.88
C THR A 205 4.97 -25.23 22.55
N ALA A 206 4.40 -26.44 22.45
CA ALA A 206 3.68 -26.88 21.27
C ALA A 206 2.25 -26.29 21.25
N ILE A 207 1.75 -26.01 20.05
CA ILE A 207 0.36 -25.61 19.85
C ILE A 207 -0.45 -26.89 19.65
N ASP A 208 -1.04 -27.37 20.73
CA ASP A 208 -1.84 -28.59 20.73
C ASP A 208 -3.20 -28.38 20.03
N SER A 209 -3.81 -29.48 19.59
CA SER A 209 -5.15 -29.45 19.02
C SER A 209 -6.19 -29.04 20.07
N GLY A 210 -7.01 -28.04 19.75
CA GLY A 210 -7.97 -27.44 20.69
C GLY A 210 -7.38 -26.38 21.63
N SER A 211 -6.08 -26.07 21.51
CA SER A 211 -5.47 -24.93 22.20
C SER A 211 -6.00 -23.60 21.68
N TRP A 212 -5.82 -22.55 22.47
CA TRP A 212 -6.16 -21.19 22.06
C TRP A 212 -5.39 -20.76 20.80
N GLY A 213 -4.12 -21.16 20.65
CA GLY A 213 -3.31 -20.84 19.47
C GLY A 213 -3.89 -21.41 18.18
N GLU A 214 -4.41 -22.66 18.23
CA GLU A 214 -5.09 -23.25 17.07
C GLU A 214 -6.42 -22.54 16.75
N LEU A 215 -7.22 -22.25 17.78
CA LEU A 215 -8.47 -21.50 17.61
C LEU A 215 -8.21 -20.15 16.94
N CYS A 216 -7.23 -19.40 17.44
CA CYS A 216 -6.82 -18.11 16.91
C CYS A 216 -6.42 -18.21 15.43
N LEU A 217 -5.55 -19.17 15.08
CA LEU A 217 -5.12 -19.40 13.70
C LEU A 217 -6.26 -19.75 12.76
N ARG A 218 -7.18 -20.63 13.17
CA ARG A 218 -8.34 -21.02 12.36
C ARG A 218 -9.29 -19.85 12.13
N THR A 219 -9.57 -19.05 13.17
CA THR A 219 -10.43 -17.86 13.04
C THR A 219 -9.78 -16.81 12.13
N LEU A 220 -8.47 -16.58 12.28
CA LEU A 220 -7.72 -15.67 11.40
C LEU A 220 -7.73 -16.15 9.94
N GLN A 221 -7.57 -17.46 9.72
CA GLN A 221 -7.64 -18.06 8.38
C GLN A 221 -9.03 -17.87 7.75
N ALA A 222 -10.10 -18.03 8.53
CA ALA A 222 -11.47 -17.82 8.07
C ALA A 222 -11.77 -16.35 7.73
N GLN A 223 -11.22 -15.40 8.49
CA GLN A 223 -11.33 -13.96 8.23
C GLN A 223 -10.58 -13.54 6.95
N GLY A 224 -9.49 -14.24 6.63
CA GLY A 224 -8.57 -13.92 5.55
C GLY A 224 -7.33 -13.20 6.08
N LEU A 225 -6.22 -13.91 6.09
CA LEU A 225 -4.93 -13.39 6.53
C LEU A 225 -4.28 -12.50 5.46
N PRO A 226 -3.70 -11.34 5.84
CA PRO A 226 -2.81 -10.57 4.98
C PRO A 226 -1.46 -11.31 4.83
N THR A 227 -0.36 -10.62 4.49
CA THR A 227 0.93 -11.31 4.36
C THR A 227 1.41 -11.83 5.72
N VAL A 228 1.50 -13.15 5.85
CA VAL A 228 1.96 -13.80 7.07
C VAL A 228 3.48 -13.93 7.06
N VAL A 229 4.10 -13.56 8.16
CA VAL A 229 5.51 -13.83 8.45
C VAL A 229 5.59 -14.53 9.80
N VAL A 230 6.51 -15.49 9.93
CA VAL A 230 6.61 -16.32 11.14
C VAL A 230 7.95 -16.10 11.80
N ALA A 231 7.93 -15.85 13.10
CA ALA A 231 9.11 -15.67 13.92
C ALA A 231 9.08 -16.54 15.18
N VAL A 232 10.27 -16.85 15.70
CA VAL A 232 10.48 -17.55 16.96
C VAL A 232 11.37 -16.68 17.83
N PRO A 233 10.97 -16.32 19.06
CA PRO A 233 11.74 -15.43 19.93
C PRO A 233 13.15 -15.97 20.22
N THR A 234 13.22 -17.25 20.58
CA THR A 234 14.46 -17.96 20.89
C THR A 234 14.43 -19.37 20.31
N LEU A 235 15.29 -19.66 19.35
CA LEU A 235 15.45 -21.00 18.78
C LEU A 235 16.75 -21.66 19.29
N HIS A 236 17.71 -20.85 19.72
CA HIS A 236 19.01 -21.23 20.21
C HIS A 236 19.17 -20.81 21.68
N PRO A 237 18.57 -21.54 22.64
CA PRO A 237 18.58 -21.16 24.06
C PRO A 237 19.99 -21.04 24.66
N ASP A 238 20.98 -21.77 24.13
CA ASP A 238 22.39 -21.72 24.57
C ASP A 238 23.24 -20.67 23.82
N GLY A 239 22.64 -19.80 23.00
CA GLY A 239 23.37 -18.80 22.19
C GLY A 239 24.28 -19.41 21.11
N ALA A 240 24.12 -20.71 20.82
CA ALA A 240 24.94 -21.45 19.87
C ALA A 240 24.56 -21.10 18.42
N THR A 241 24.90 -19.90 17.96
CA THR A 241 24.73 -19.44 16.56
C THR A 241 25.72 -20.09 15.58
N GLY A 242 26.34 -21.21 15.94
CA GLY A 242 27.26 -21.97 15.08
C GLY A 242 28.64 -21.33 14.85
N VAL A 243 28.95 -20.20 15.50
CA VAL A 243 30.23 -19.47 15.28
C VAL A 243 31.42 -20.06 16.07
N GLY A 244 31.18 -20.96 17.03
CA GLY A 244 32.24 -21.62 17.79
C GLY A 244 32.20 -23.14 17.61
N GLY A 245 33.18 -23.70 16.88
CA GLY A 245 33.26 -25.11 16.45
C GLY A 245 33.39 -26.19 17.54
N SER A 246 32.56 -26.15 18.58
CA SER A 246 32.46 -27.23 19.56
C SER A 246 31.55 -28.35 19.05
N LYS A 247 31.92 -29.61 19.29
CA LYS A 247 31.10 -30.78 18.91
C LYS A 247 29.69 -30.77 19.54
N LYS A 248 29.50 -30.08 20.68
CA LYS A 248 28.20 -29.88 21.35
C LYS A 248 27.32 -28.85 20.63
N ALA A 249 27.91 -27.77 20.10
CA ALA A 249 27.18 -26.77 19.31
C ALA A 249 26.56 -27.39 18.05
N GLY A 250 27.21 -28.39 17.46
CA GLY A 250 26.67 -29.14 16.31
C GLY A 250 25.40 -29.95 16.63
N ALA A 251 25.26 -30.49 17.84
CA ALA A 251 24.06 -31.24 18.24
C ALA A 251 22.88 -30.30 18.54
N ALA A 252 23.13 -29.22 19.29
CA ALA A 252 22.12 -28.20 19.56
C ALA A 252 21.62 -27.52 18.28
N LEU A 253 22.52 -27.22 17.34
CA LEU A 253 22.15 -26.65 16.04
C LEU A 253 21.33 -27.62 15.18
N LYS A 254 21.58 -28.93 15.26
CA LYS A 254 20.76 -29.95 14.57
C LYS A 254 19.36 -30.00 15.16
N ALA A 255 19.23 -30.06 16.48
CA ALA A 255 17.93 -30.04 17.16
C ALA A 255 17.13 -28.76 16.83
N ALA A 256 17.78 -27.59 16.90
CA ALA A 256 17.16 -26.32 16.51
C ALA A 256 16.65 -26.31 15.06
N ASN A 257 17.40 -26.91 14.14
CA ASN A 257 16.97 -27.05 12.74
C ASN A 257 15.82 -28.06 12.55
N GLU A 258 15.76 -29.12 13.35
CA GLU A 258 14.62 -30.05 13.36
C GLU A 258 13.35 -29.37 13.89
N VAL A 259 13.45 -28.64 15.01
CA VAL A 259 12.36 -27.81 15.54
C VAL A 259 11.91 -26.79 14.50
N ARG A 260 12.84 -26.07 13.87
CA ARG A 260 12.52 -25.11 12.79
C ARG A 260 11.76 -25.75 11.63
N LYS A 261 12.14 -26.95 11.20
CA LYS A 261 11.43 -27.68 10.14
C LYS A 261 10.02 -28.09 10.57
N SER A 262 9.87 -28.53 11.82
CA SER A 262 8.57 -28.86 12.41
C SER A 262 7.66 -27.62 12.46
N LEU A 263 8.14 -26.50 13.01
CA LEU A 263 7.41 -25.23 13.07
C LEU A 263 7.06 -24.70 11.67
N LEU A 264 7.97 -24.81 10.71
CA LEU A 264 7.69 -24.43 9.32
C LEU A 264 6.60 -25.30 8.71
N SER A 265 6.60 -26.61 8.97
CA SER A 265 5.56 -27.51 8.48
C SER A 265 4.19 -27.20 9.09
N PHE A 266 4.16 -26.85 10.38
CA PHE A 266 2.95 -26.38 11.07
C PHE A 266 2.45 -25.06 10.49
N ALA A 267 3.31 -24.05 10.33
CA ALA A 267 2.93 -22.76 9.76
C ALA A 267 2.40 -22.89 8.32
N LYS A 268 3.02 -23.76 7.50
CA LYS A 268 2.60 -24.02 6.12
C LYS A 268 1.23 -24.67 6.00
N TYR A 269 0.79 -25.40 7.02
CA TYR A 269 -0.55 -25.97 7.05
C TYR A 269 -1.63 -24.87 7.05
N PHE A 270 -1.42 -23.79 7.81
CA PHE A 270 -2.37 -22.66 7.88
C PHE A 270 -2.13 -21.62 6.78
N SER A 271 -0.87 -21.31 6.48
CA SER A 271 -0.47 -20.34 5.47
C SER A 271 0.60 -20.92 4.53
N PRO A 272 0.21 -21.41 3.35
CA PRO A 272 1.14 -22.05 2.42
C PRO A 272 2.18 -21.07 1.83
N ASP A 273 1.90 -19.77 1.92
CA ASP A 273 2.77 -18.68 1.45
C ASP A 273 4.02 -18.50 2.35
N VAL A 274 4.06 -19.13 3.53
CA VAL A 274 5.19 -19.03 4.46
C VAL A 274 6.38 -19.83 3.94
N GLU A 275 7.45 -19.13 3.55
CA GLU A 275 8.67 -19.76 3.04
C GLU A 275 9.64 -20.21 4.14
N LYS A 276 9.78 -19.40 5.20
CA LYS A 276 10.79 -19.57 6.25
C LYS A 276 10.28 -19.09 7.61
N VAL A 277 10.74 -19.75 8.68
CA VAL A 277 10.61 -19.28 10.07
C VAL A 277 11.88 -18.50 10.46
N HIS A 278 11.71 -17.29 10.98
CA HIS A 278 12.79 -16.39 11.40
C HIS A 278 13.08 -16.52 12.89
N ALA A 279 14.31 -16.80 13.28
CA ALA A 279 14.71 -16.76 14.68
C ALA A 279 15.11 -15.33 15.07
N LEU A 280 14.50 -14.78 16.12
CA LEU A 280 14.76 -13.41 16.60
C LEU A 280 16.01 -13.32 17.47
N ASP A 281 16.62 -14.43 17.86
CA ASP A 281 17.90 -14.48 18.56
C ASP A 281 19.09 -14.20 17.61
N ASP A 282 19.01 -14.67 16.36
CA ASP A 282 20.03 -14.42 15.35
C ASP A 282 19.86 -13.04 14.66
N ARG A 283 20.91 -12.21 14.75
CA ARG A 283 20.96 -10.88 14.15
C ARG A 283 20.77 -10.92 12.64
N ALA A 284 21.30 -11.93 11.95
CA ALA A 284 21.16 -12.03 10.50
C ALA A 284 19.70 -12.31 10.08
N GLU A 285 18.98 -13.12 10.87
CA GLU A 285 17.58 -13.44 10.62
C GLU A 285 16.62 -12.31 10.99
N ARG A 286 16.92 -11.53 12.04
CA ARG A 286 16.23 -10.27 12.36
C ARG A 286 16.31 -9.25 11.22
N GLY A 287 17.53 -8.98 10.71
CA GLY A 287 17.71 -8.07 9.60
C GLY A 287 17.02 -8.55 8.31
N ALA A 288 16.95 -9.87 8.10
CA ALA A 288 16.20 -10.45 6.99
C ALA A 288 14.69 -10.27 7.15
N LEU A 289 14.15 -10.43 8.36
CA LEU A 289 12.75 -10.19 8.70
C LEU A 289 12.38 -8.72 8.45
N LEU A 290 13.17 -7.78 8.96
CA LEU A 290 12.97 -6.35 8.74
C LEU A 290 12.99 -5.96 7.27
N ARG A 291 13.90 -6.55 6.48
CA ARG A 291 13.93 -6.35 5.03
C ARG A 291 12.63 -6.83 4.38
N ILE A 292 12.08 -7.96 4.80
CA ILE A 292 10.79 -8.46 4.29
C ILE A 292 9.69 -7.46 4.63
N LEU A 293 9.56 -7.06 5.89
CA LEU A 293 8.54 -6.10 6.32
C LEU A 293 8.65 -4.76 5.57
N ALA A 294 9.86 -4.26 5.35
CA ALA A 294 10.09 -2.98 4.70
C ALA A 294 9.94 -3.01 3.17
N THR A 295 10.27 -4.12 2.50
CA THR A 295 10.38 -4.16 1.02
C THR A 295 9.31 -5.01 0.34
N ALA A 296 8.68 -5.95 1.04
CA ALA A 296 7.66 -6.81 0.45
C ALA A 296 6.41 -6.00 0.11
N THR A 297 5.76 -6.37 -0.99
CA THR A 297 4.41 -5.90 -1.31
C THR A 297 3.41 -6.72 -0.50
N PRO A 298 2.67 -6.12 0.45
CA PRO A 298 1.69 -6.86 1.22
C PRO A 298 0.58 -7.39 0.31
N LYS A 299 0.05 -8.56 0.68
CA LYS A 299 -1.06 -9.22 0.01
C LYS A 299 -2.33 -8.40 0.24
N ARG A 300 -3.09 -8.20 -0.83
CA ARG A 300 -4.34 -7.45 -0.79
C ARG A 300 -5.47 -8.34 -0.30
N VAL A 301 -6.22 -7.86 0.69
CA VAL A 301 -7.41 -8.51 1.20
C VAL A 301 -8.60 -7.88 0.49
N ALA A 302 -9.29 -8.64 -0.36
CA ALA A 302 -10.25 -8.10 -1.32
C ALA A 302 -11.35 -7.23 -0.66
N TRP A 303 -11.96 -7.71 0.42
CA TRP A 303 -13.04 -6.99 1.10
C TRP A 303 -12.59 -5.66 1.75
N ARG A 304 -11.30 -5.55 2.08
CA ARG A 304 -10.70 -4.36 2.68
C ARG A 304 -10.30 -3.32 1.64
N ASP A 305 -9.81 -3.76 0.49
CA ASP A 305 -9.26 -2.87 -0.55
C ASP A 305 -10.32 -1.94 -1.18
N PHE A 306 -11.59 -2.36 -1.22
CA PHE A 306 -12.69 -1.56 -1.79
C PHE A 306 -13.29 -0.53 -0.84
N ARG A 307 -12.87 -0.50 0.43
CA ARG A 307 -13.36 0.41 1.46
C ARG A 307 -12.24 1.35 1.90
N ALA A 308 -12.60 2.56 2.27
CA ALA A 308 -11.68 3.45 2.98
C ALA A 308 -11.61 2.98 4.44
N TRP A 309 -10.41 2.89 5.01
CA TRP A 309 -10.21 2.53 6.40
C TRP A 309 -8.97 3.24 6.95
N MET A 310 -8.89 3.35 8.26
CA MET A 310 -7.75 3.92 8.97
C MET A 310 -7.54 3.20 10.30
N VAL A 311 -6.33 3.31 10.83
CA VAL A 311 -6.03 2.98 12.23
C VAL A 311 -5.86 4.29 12.97
N SER A 312 -6.53 4.42 14.11
CA SER A 312 -6.43 5.58 15.00
C SER A 312 -5.02 5.63 15.61
N GLU A 313 -4.33 6.75 15.40
CA GLU A 313 -3.08 7.09 16.10
C GLU A 313 -3.34 7.99 17.31
N SER A 314 -4.30 8.92 17.18
CA SER A 314 -4.78 9.75 18.27
C SER A 314 -6.28 9.99 18.10
N ALA A 315 -6.97 10.13 19.23
CA ALA A 315 -8.39 10.44 19.27
C ALA A 315 -8.65 11.49 20.35
N GLU A 316 -9.37 12.55 19.99
CA GLU A 316 -9.77 13.63 20.89
C GLU A 316 -11.29 13.81 20.80
N TRP A 317 -11.94 13.99 21.95
CA TRP A 317 -13.39 14.18 22.01
C TRP A 317 -13.72 15.63 22.39
N GLU A 318 -14.54 16.27 21.58
CA GLU A 318 -15.08 17.60 21.86
C GLU A 318 -16.59 17.49 22.13
N PRO A 319 -17.05 17.68 23.37
CA PRO A 319 -18.47 17.65 23.67
C PRO A 319 -19.17 18.86 23.02
N THR A 320 -20.30 18.63 22.37
CA THR A 320 -21.14 19.72 21.86
C THR A 320 -21.93 20.27 23.03
N SER A 321 -21.55 21.42 23.57
CA SER A 321 -22.37 22.12 24.57
C SER A 321 -23.63 22.71 23.91
N ASP A 322 -24.79 22.52 24.55
CA ASP A 322 -26.13 22.94 24.11
C ASP A 322 -26.27 24.43 23.70
N SER A 323 -25.27 25.27 23.95
CA SER A 323 -25.28 26.71 23.62
C SER A 323 -25.22 27.04 22.12
N ASN A 324 -24.89 26.09 21.25
CA ASN A 324 -24.85 26.31 19.79
C ASN A 324 -26.13 25.89 19.05
N LEU A 325 -27.10 25.28 19.73
CA LEU A 325 -28.37 24.85 19.11
C LEU A 325 -29.38 25.99 18.93
N GLU A 326 -29.15 27.17 19.52
CA GLU A 326 -30.09 28.30 19.44
C GLU A 326 -29.95 29.16 18.16
N SER A 327 -28.93 28.95 17.31
CA SER A 327 -28.66 29.87 16.18
C SER A 327 -28.99 29.33 14.78
N LYS A 328 -29.44 28.08 14.62
CA LYS A 328 -29.80 27.54 13.29
C LYS A 328 -31.04 26.65 13.38
N GLY A 329 -32.21 27.28 13.44
CA GLY A 329 -33.49 26.58 13.36
C GLY A 329 -34.69 27.47 13.68
N ASN A 330 -35.09 28.31 12.73
CA ASN A 330 -36.49 28.74 12.67
C ASN A 330 -37.29 27.54 12.15
N GLY A 331 -37.73 26.67 13.06
CA GLY A 331 -38.56 25.51 12.78
C GLY A 331 -39.35 25.18 14.05
N GLU A 332 -40.67 25.11 13.91
CA GLU A 332 -41.65 25.17 14.97
C GLU A 332 -41.43 24.14 16.08
N ALA A 333 -41.46 24.64 17.32
CA ALA A 333 -41.42 23.83 18.54
C ALA A 333 -42.69 22.98 18.64
N ASN A 334 -42.60 21.71 18.24
CA ASN A 334 -43.55 20.70 18.68
C ASN A 334 -42.88 19.86 19.78
N GLY A 335 -43.31 20.12 21.01
CA GLY A 335 -42.74 19.56 22.21
C GLY A 335 -43.01 18.07 22.34
N LEU A 336 -41.95 17.26 22.26
CA LEU A 336 -41.87 15.96 22.94
C LEU A 336 -40.40 15.50 23.19
N SER A 337 -39.43 16.44 23.25
CA SER A 337 -37.99 16.12 23.40
C SER A 337 -37.54 15.95 24.87
N GLY A 338 -38.46 15.65 25.79
CA GLY A 338 -38.23 15.68 27.24
C GLY A 338 -37.95 14.33 27.92
N LEU A 339 -37.81 13.22 27.19
CA LEU A 339 -37.79 11.87 27.81
C LEU A 339 -36.56 11.00 27.54
N ASN A 340 -35.57 11.42 26.74
CA ASN A 340 -34.33 10.66 26.58
C ASN A 340 -33.11 11.52 26.94
N GLY A 341 -32.57 11.32 28.15
CA GLY A 341 -31.31 11.90 28.62
C GLY A 341 -30.04 11.45 27.85
N GLN A 342 -30.19 10.95 26.63
CA GLN A 342 -29.11 10.52 25.73
C GLN A 342 -28.66 11.64 24.76
N ASN A 343 -29.49 12.63 24.48
CA ASN A 343 -29.11 13.72 23.58
C ASN A 343 -28.13 14.73 24.21
N ALA A 344 -28.02 14.76 25.55
CA ALA A 344 -27.12 15.65 26.29
C ALA A 344 -25.63 15.22 26.28
N GLN A 345 -25.27 14.16 25.54
CA GLN A 345 -23.90 13.64 25.47
C GLN A 345 -23.39 13.43 24.03
N ARG A 346 -23.94 14.18 23.05
CA ARG A 346 -23.40 14.18 21.69
C ARG A 346 -22.19 15.12 21.59
N GLY A 347 -21.27 14.81 20.69
CA GLY A 347 -20.04 15.56 20.51
C GLY A 347 -19.33 15.14 19.23
N THR A 348 -18.23 15.82 18.93
CA THR A 348 -17.41 15.57 17.76
C THR A 348 -16.18 14.78 18.17
N LEU A 349 -16.00 13.58 17.60
CA LEU A 349 -14.80 12.77 17.76
C LEU A 349 -13.80 13.13 16.65
N LYS A 350 -12.64 13.68 17.04
CA LYS A 350 -11.50 13.91 16.16
C LYS A 350 -10.63 12.68 16.16
N VAL A 351 -10.53 11.99 15.03
CA VAL A 351 -9.66 10.81 14.86
C VAL A 351 -8.55 11.15 13.88
N GLN A 352 -7.30 10.98 14.32
CA GLN A 352 -6.12 11.14 13.47
C GLN A 352 -5.56 9.78 13.06
N GLY A 353 -5.18 9.65 11.80
CA GLY A 353 -4.51 8.45 11.29
C GLY A 353 -4.36 8.48 9.78
N TRP A 354 -3.81 7.39 9.24
CA TRP A 354 -3.58 7.26 7.80
C TRP A 354 -4.75 6.61 7.09
N ILE A 355 -5.29 7.29 6.09
CA ILE A 355 -6.33 6.74 5.21
C ILE A 355 -5.72 5.71 4.27
N ARG A 356 -6.37 4.56 4.16
CA ARG A 356 -5.96 3.40 3.36
C ARG A 356 -7.12 2.78 2.60
N GLY A 357 -6.79 1.97 1.59
CA GLY A 357 -7.78 1.33 0.73
C GLY A 357 -8.30 2.29 -0.34
N ALA A 358 -9.62 2.47 -0.39
CA ALA A 358 -10.27 3.42 -1.27
C ALA A 358 -10.12 4.88 -0.75
N PRO A 359 -10.28 5.90 -1.61
CA PRO A 359 -10.38 7.29 -1.17
C PRO A 359 -11.53 7.47 -0.17
N MET A 360 -11.27 8.19 0.92
CA MET A 360 -12.29 8.55 1.91
C MET A 360 -13.11 9.75 1.42
N SER A 361 -14.40 9.77 1.73
CA SER A 361 -15.31 10.90 1.44
C SER A 361 -16.05 11.28 2.73
N ALA A 362 -16.30 12.57 2.95
CA ALA A 362 -17.08 13.07 4.09
C ALA A 362 -18.59 12.78 3.94
N ASP A 363 -19.05 12.57 2.70
CA ASP A 363 -20.45 12.32 2.40
C ASP A 363 -20.88 10.90 2.78
N ARG A 364 -19.93 9.97 2.91
CA ARG A 364 -20.19 8.58 3.28
C ARG A 364 -20.15 8.37 4.78
N LEU A 365 -20.91 7.38 5.25
CA LEU A 365 -20.87 6.94 6.64
C LEU A 365 -19.54 6.26 7.00
N ILE A 366 -19.14 6.39 8.27
CA ILE A 366 -18.01 5.68 8.87
C ILE A 366 -18.51 4.70 9.92
N HIS A 367 -18.02 3.45 9.85
CA HIS A 367 -18.30 2.43 10.85
C HIS A 367 -17.16 2.37 11.87
N LEU A 368 -17.47 2.54 13.15
CA LEU A 368 -16.55 2.25 14.24
C LEU A 368 -16.87 0.84 14.79
N PRO A 369 -15.91 -0.10 14.76
CA PRO A 369 -16.10 -1.43 15.34
C PRO A 369 -16.58 -1.32 16.79
N ASP A 370 -17.58 -2.14 17.15
CA ASP A 370 -18.24 -2.17 18.47
C ASP A 370 -19.09 -0.94 18.84
N PHE A 371 -19.05 0.16 18.08
CA PHE A 371 -19.82 1.38 18.36
C PHE A 371 -20.96 1.63 17.36
N GLY A 372 -20.80 1.21 16.09
CA GLY A 372 -21.82 1.37 15.05
C GLY A 372 -21.43 2.34 13.94
N ASP A 373 -22.43 2.84 13.22
CA ASP A 373 -22.27 3.74 12.08
C ASP A 373 -22.45 5.19 12.50
N PHE A 374 -21.65 6.09 11.90
CA PHE A 374 -21.61 7.51 12.23
C PHE A 374 -21.45 8.36 10.96
N GLU A 375 -21.95 9.59 11.02
CA GLU A 375 -21.75 10.59 9.98
C GLU A 375 -20.42 11.33 10.17
N VAL A 376 -19.80 11.75 9.07
CA VAL A 376 -18.53 12.48 9.08
C VAL A 376 -18.80 13.96 8.80
N ASP A 377 -18.49 14.87 9.72
CA ASP A 377 -18.66 16.32 9.52
C ASP A 377 -17.68 16.88 8.47
N ARG A 378 -16.38 16.62 8.67
CA ARG A 378 -15.31 17.10 7.78
C ARG A 378 -14.05 16.24 7.87
N ILE A 379 -13.25 16.32 6.81
CA ILE A 379 -11.91 15.73 6.73
C ILE A 379 -10.89 16.87 6.69
N THR A 380 -9.97 16.89 7.64
CA THR A 380 -8.89 17.88 7.74
C THR A 380 -7.52 17.26 7.51
N TYR A 381 -6.58 18.04 6.99
CA TYR A 381 -5.20 17.62 6.83
C TYR A 381 -4.48 17.55 8.18
N ALA A 382 -3.88 16.39 8.47
CA ALA A 382 -2.97 16.20 9.59
C ALA A 382 -1.55 15.93 9.07
N PRO A 383 -0.54 16.74 9.44
CA PRO A 383 0.82 16.52 8.99
C PRO A 383 1.38 15.23 9.62
N PRO A 384 2.17 14.43 8.87
CA PRO A 384 2.81 13.26 9.44
C PRO A 384 3.80 13.64 10.55
N PRO A 385 4.01 12.78 11.57
CA PRO A 385 4.90 13.07 12.70
C PRO A 385 6.34 13.38 12.27
N ASN A 386 6.78 12.79 11.15
CA ASN A 386 8.12 13.00 10.56
C ASN A 386 8.12 13.99 9.38
N ALA A 387 7.06 14.78 9.20
CA ALA A 387 7.02 15.81 8.17
C ALA A 387 8.10 16.87 8.42
N ARG A 388 9.24 16.79 7.73
CA ARG A 388 10.19 17.90 7.73
C ARG A 388 9.55 19.06 6.97
N THR A 389 9.18 20.12 7.69
CA THR A 389 8.75 21.39 7.10
C THR A 389 9.80 21.81 6.08
N LYS A 390 9.39 22.03 4.82
CA LYS A 390 10.28 22.62 3.80
C LYS A 390 10.76 23.95 4.39
N ARG A 391 12.04 24.06 4.73
CA ARG A 391 12.67 25.37 4.95
C ARG A 391 12.52 26.12 3.62
N SER A 392 11.67 27.13 3.59
CA SER A 392 11.57 28.04 2.45
C SER A 392 12.97 28.58 2.16
N LYS A 393 13.27 28.71 0.87
CA LYS A 393 14.59 29.09 0.34
C LYS A 393 14.87 30.59 0.55
N ALA A 394 14.51 31.14 1.70
CA ALA A 394 14.69 32.56 2.05
C ALA A 394 15.94 32.83 2.89
N SER A 395 16.67 31.79 3.35
CA SER A 395 17.81 31.96 4.27
C SER A 395 19.17 31.52 3.70
N ALA A 396 19.32 31.48 2.37
CA ALA A 396 20.57 31.10 1.72
C ALA A 396 20.94 32.01 0.53
N THR A 397 20.89 33.33 0.73
CA THR A 397 21.50 34.31 -0.18
C THR A 397 22.15 35.44 0.60
N THR A 398 23.21 35.12 1.35
CA THR A 398 24.27 36.09 1.67
C THR A 398 25.56 35.60 1.02
N ALA A 399 25.63 35.72 -0.30
CA ALA A 399 26.86 35.55 -1.08
C ALA A 399 26.70 36.32 -2.40
N THR A 400 27.19 37.55 -2.37
CA THR A 400 27.74 38.36 -3.46
C THR A 400 27.74 37.75 -4.87
N ASN A 401 27.06 38.40 -5.83
CA ASN A 401 27.73 38.96 -7.01
C ASN A 401 26.81 39.83 -7.85
N ASP A 402 27.33 41.01 -8.18
CA ASP A 402 26.90 41.88 -9.28
C ASP A 402 27.09 41.18 -10.64
N ASN A 403 26.04 41.14 -11.48
CA ASN A 403 26.07 41.73 -12.82
C ASN A 403 24.76 41.56 -13.59
N GLN A 404 24.32 42.69 -14.15
CA GLN A 404 23.57 42.95 -15.38
C GLN A 404 22.84 41.82 -16.12
N GLY A 405 21.52 42.04 -16.24
CA GLY A 405 20.82 42.14 -17.53
C GLY A 405 20.35 40.85 -18.18
N ASP A 406 19.08 40.51 -18.00
CA ASP A 406 18.27 39.95 -19.09
C ASP A 406 16.78 40.24 -18.86
N ASP A 407 16.14 40.80 -19.89
CA ASP A 407 14.71 41.11 -19.95
C ASP A 407 13.89 39.81 -19.99
N ALA A 408 13.23 39.46 -18.89
CA ALA A 408 12.24 38.39 -18.86
C ALA A 408 10.82 38.99 -18.93
N MET A 409 10.18 38.79 -20.06
CA MET A 409 8.75 39.06 -20.31
C MET A 409 7.90 38.42 -19.21
N VAL A 410 7.19 39.26 -18.44
CA VAL A 410 6.22 38.82 -17.43
C VAL A 410 4.93 38.46 -18.16
N ASP A 411 4.67 37.17 -18.34
CA ASP A 411 3.37 36.69 -18.80
C ASP A 411 2.31 36.98 -17.74
N ALA A 412 1.27 37.70 -18.16
CA ALA A 412 0.18 38.16 -17.32
C ALA A 412 -0.92 37.09 -17.26
N ASP A 413 -0.70 36.01 -16.50
CA ASP A 413 -1.74 35.05 -16.11
C ASP A 413 -1.59 34.65 -14.62
N THR A 414 -1.49 35.67 -13.75
CA THR A 414 -1.43 35.53 -12.28
C THR A 414 -2.82 35.51 -11.64
N ALA A 415 -3.69 34.60 -12.09
CA ALA A 415 -5.00 34.37 -11.45
C ALA A 415 -5.16 32.98 -10.82
N ASP A 416 -4.31 31.98 -11.14
CA ASP A 416 -4.44 30.60 -10.62
C ASP A 416 -3.30 30.16 -9.67
N ALA A 417 -2.43 31.09 -9.26
CA ALA A 417 -1.28 30.79 -8.39
C ALA A 417 -1.62 30.61 -6.88
N ALA A 418 -2.91 30.63 -6.50
CA ALA A 418 -3.33 30.53 -5.11
C ALA A 418 -3.42 29.08 -4.58
N GLN A 419 -3.27 28.06 -5.44
CA GLN A 419 -3.43 26.64 -5.04
C GLN A 419 -2.13 25.94 -4.60
N ASP A 420 -0.98 26.61 -4.64
CA ASP A 420 0.33 26.00 -4.35
C ASP A 420 0.90 26.36 -2.96
N ALA A 421 0.04 26.81 -2.03
CA ALA A 421 0.41 26.91 -0.62
C ALA A 421 0.58 25.50 -0.02
N PRO A 422 1.67 25.22 0.73
CA PRO A 422 1.82 23.93 1.40
C PRO A 422 0.71 23.76 2.45
N LEU A 423 -0.02 22.64 2.39
CA LEU A 423 -1.07 22.31 3.35
C LEU A 423 -0.56 22.42 4.79
N THR A 424 -1.34 23.09 5.63
CA THR A 424 -1.10 23.24 7.06
C THR A 424 -2.05 22.37 7.89
N ALA A 425 -1.65 22.08 9.13
CA ALA A 425 -2.47 21.27 10.03
C ALA A 425 -3.83 21.93 10.24
N GLY A 426 -4.90 21.17 10.01
CA GLY A 426 -6.28 21.68 10.14
C GLY A 426 -6.90 22.21 8.85
N ASP A 427 -6.15 22.28 7.74
CA ASP A 427 -6.71 22.64 6.44
C ASP A 427 -7.84 21.66 6.06
N VAL A 428 -9.02 22.20 5.75
CA VAL A 428 -10.17 21.37 5.37
C VAL A 428 -9.95 20.81 3.98
N LEU A 429 -9.89 19.49 3.87
CA LEU A 429 -9.76 18.77 2.60
C LEU A 429 -11.13 18.52 1.97
N GLN A 430 -12.12 18.20 2.79
CA GLN A 430 -13.50 17.98 2.37
C GLN A 430 -14.45 18.22 3.55
N SER A 431 -15.59 18.86 3.30
CA SER A 431 -16.73 18.95 4.22
C SER A 431 -17.88 18.11 3.69
N ARG A 432 -18.75 17.63 4.57
CA ARG A 432 -19.97 16.91 4.19
C ARG A 432 -20.93 17.83 3.43
N ASP A 433 -21.45 17.35 2.31
CA ASP A 433 -22.50 18.01 1.55
C ASP A 433 -23.85 17.31 1.80
N GLU A 434 -24.74 17.95 2.55
CA GLU A 434 -26.03 17.37 2.98
C GLU A 434 -26.92 16.95 1.81
N GLU A 435 -26.75 17.52 0.61
CA GLU A 435 -27.57 17.15 -0.56
C GLU A 435 -27.19 15.79 -1.17
N PHE A 436 -25.93 15.38 -1.02
CA PHE A 436 -25.40 14.15 -1.62
C PHE A 436 -24.98 13.10 -0.59
N ALA A 437 -25.04 13.45 0.69
CA ALA A 437 -24.55 12.61 1.76
C ALA A 437 -25.48 11.44 2.09
N ASP A 438 -24.87 10.35 2.53
CA ASP A 438 -25.58 9.15 2.97
C ASP A 438 -26.27 9.42 4.32
N ASP A 439 -27.55 9.10 4.44
CA ASP A 439 -28.31 9.21 5.68
C ASP A 439 -27.99 8.06 6.65
N LEU A 440 -28.07 8.32 7.96
CA LEU A 440 -27.90 7.30 9.02
C LEU A 440 -29.10 6.34 9.15
N VAL A 441 -30.07 6.41 8.23
CA VAL A 441 -31.28 5.59 8.27
C VAL A 441 -30.93 4.16 7.80
N SER A 442 -30.93 3.21 8.74
CA SER A 442 -30.61 1.81 8.47
C SER A 442 -31.81 0.95 8.06
N GLU A 443 -33.03 1.42 8.35
CA GLU A 443 -34.27 0.71 8.07
C GLU A 443 -35.08 1.50 7.05
N ASN A 444 -35.51 0.84 5.97
CA ASN A 444 -36.42 1.44 5.03
C ASN A 444 -37.79 1.57 5.71
N GLU A 445 -38.25 2.79 5.98
CA GLU A 445 -39.62 3.00 6.42
C GLU A 445 -40.56 2.41 5.35
N PRO A 446 -41.45 1.47 5.71
CA PRO A 446 -42.42 0.94 4.76
C PRO A 446 -43.32 2.10 4.31
N ASP A 447 -43.26 2.43 3.03
CA ASP A 447 -44.22 3.36 2.45
C ASP A 447 -45.59 2.65 2.37
N ASP A 448 -46.45 2.94 3.35
CA ASP A 448 -47.80 2.39 3.46
C ASP A 448 -48.66 2.70 2.21
N MET A 449 -48.31 3.71 1.41
CA MET A 449 -49.00 4.06 0.17
C MET A 449 -48.32 3.52 -1.10
N ALA A 450 -47.11 2.97 -1.03
CA ALA A 450 -46.44 2.36 -2.19
C ALA A 450 -47.16 1.09 -2.69
N ASN A 451 -47.94 0.43 -1.83
CA ASN A 451 -48.80 -0.69 -2.21
C ASN A 451 -50.15 -0.27 -2.84
N GLU A 452 -50.42 1.03 -2.95
CA GLU A 452 -51.58 1.56 -3.69
C GLU A 452 -51.29 1.73 -5.19
N GLN A 453 -50.25 1.07 -5.69
CA GLN A 453 -50.07 0.89 -7.14
C GLN A 453 -51.06 -0.18 -7.63
N THR A 454 -52.34 0.19 -7.65
CA THR A 454 -53.40 -0.60 -8.28
C THR A 454 -53.06 -0.77 -9.75
N TRP A 455 -53.10 -2.02 -10.24
CA TRP A 455 -53.23 -2.26 -11.67
C TRP A 455 -54.30 -1.31 -12.23
N PRO A 456 -54.08 -0.66 -13.40
CA PRO A 456 -55.08 0.23 -13.97
C PRO A 456 -56.43 -0.46 -13.94
N THR A 457 -57.43 0.22 -13.39
CA THR A 457 -58.77 -0.36 -13.28
C THR A 457 -59.27 -0.77 -14.66
N GLU A 458 -60.17 -1.75 -14.73
CA GLU A 458 -60.79 -2.20 -15.98
C GLU A 458 -61.37 -1.03 -16.81
N GLU A 459 -61.83 0.02 -16.14
CA GLU A 459 -62.31 1.26 -16.76
C GLU A 459 -61.16 2.08 -17.37
N GLU A 460 -60.04 2.25 -16.67
CA GLU A 460 -58.85 2.94 -17.17
C GLU A 460 -58.20 2.18 -18.34
N MET A 461 -58.18 0.84 -18.30
CA MET A 461 -57.73 0.02 -19.44
C MET A 461 -58.65 0.18 -20.65
N ARG A 462 -59.98 0.24 -20.46
CA ARG A 462 -60.92 0.51 -21.57
C ARG A 462 -60.75 1.90 -22.14
N VAL A 463 -60.47 2.90 -21.31
CA VAL A 463 -60.19 4.27 -21.77
C VAL A 463 -58.90 4.29 -22.59
N ALA A 464 -57.83 3.65 -22.11
CA ALA A 464 -56.58 3.52 -22.84
C ALA A 464 -56.74 2.76 -24.17
N GLU A 465 -57.52 1.68 -24.21
CA GLU A 465 -57.83 0.96 -25.46
C GLU A 465 -58.63 1.81 -26.46
N ARG A 466 -59.60 2.60 -25.97
CA ARG A 466 -60.36 3.53 -26.81
C ARG A 466 -59.46 4.62 -27.37
N PHE A 467 -58.55 5.13 -26.55
CA PHE A 467 -57.57 6.14 -26.96
C PHE A 467 -56.59 5.59 -28.00
N ALA A 468 -56.09 4.36 -27.79
CA ALA A 468 -55.21 3.65 -28.73
C ALA A 468 -55.90 3.34 -30.08
N LYS A 469 -57.21 3.07 -30.07
CA LYS A 469 -58.02 2.86 -31.28
C LYS A 469 -58.37 4.17 -32.02
N GLN A 470 -58.34 5.30 -31.32
CA GLN A 470 -58.60 6.63 -31.89
C GLN A 470 -57.36 7.30 -32.47
N LEU A 471 -56.15 6.87 -32.08
CA LEU A 471 -54.92 7.31 -32.71
C LEU A 471 -54.89 6.80 -34.16
N PRO A 472 -54.88 7.69 -35.17
CA PRO A 472 -54.69 7.26 -36.55
C PRO A 472 -53.33 6.58 -36.63
N ARG A 473 -53.26 5.39 -37.23
CA ARG A 473 -51.98 4.78 -37.60
C ARG A 473 -51.22 5.82 -38.42
N CYS A 474 -50.14 6.36 -37.87
CA CYS A 474 -49.18 7.13 -38.66
C CYS A 474 -48.82 6.23 -39.85
N MET A 475 -49.26 6.63 -41.04
CA MET A 475 -48.89 5.97 -42.27
C MET A 475 -47.39 6.10 -42.40
N ASP A 476 -46.71 4.96 -42.45
CA ASP A 476 -45.33 4.85 -42.89
C ASP A 476 -45.23 5.49 -44.29
N HIS A 477 -44.42 6.54 -44.40
CA HIS A 477 -43.90 7.04 -45.66
C HIS A 477 -42.39 6.90 -45.68
#